data_AF-A0A839A5S7-F1
#
_entry.id   AF-A0A839A5S7-F1
#
_cell.length_a   1.000
_cell.length_b   1.000
_cell.length_c   1.000
_cell.angle_alpha   90.00
_cell.angle_beta   90.00
_cell.angle_gamma   90.00
#
_symmetry.space_group_name_H-M   'P 1'
#
loop_
_entity.id
_entity.type
_entity.pdbx_description
1 polymer ?
#
loop_
_entity_poly.entity_id
_entity_poly.type
_entity_poly.pdbx_seq_one_letter_code
_entity_poly.pdbx_strand_id
1 'polypeptide(L)' 'MEETNNLELLFKDEAGSNKKVTLRNPKLGLTAQEAQAALDAIAGAEIFVNENGDAYAQAVGARYVRRTVEDIYAA' A
#
# COMPACT_ATOMS: atom_id res chain seq x y z
N MET A 1 8.97 -20.66 -11.53
CA MET A 1 9.24 -19.21 -11.38
C MET A 1 7.91 -18.48 -11.35
N GLU A 2 7.49 -18.02 -10.17
CA GLU A 2 6.32 -17.16 -10.01
C GLU A 2 6.78 -15.72 -9.86
N GLU A 3 6.15 -14.79 -10.58
CA GLU A 3 6.39 -13.36 -10.40
C GLU A 3 5.11 -12.67 -9.93
N THR A 4 5.23 -11.85 -8.89
CA THR A 4 4.15 -11.01 -8.40
C THR A 4 4.58 -9.55 -8.40
N ASN A 5 3.66 -8.67 -8.74
CA ASN A 5 3.85 -7.23 -8.71
C ASN A 5 2.68 -6.59 -7.96
N ASN A 6 2.98 -5.83 -6.92
CA ASN A 6 2.02 -5.18 -6.06
C ASN A 6 2.35 -3.69 -5.93
N LEU A 7 1.33 -2.84 -5.81
CA LEU A 7 1.48 -1.46 -5.36
C LEU A 7 1.10 -1.41 -3.89
N GLU A 8 2.00 -0.91 -3.06
CA GLU A 8 1.73 -0.64 -1.66
C GLU A 8 1.56 0.86 -1.45
N LEU A 9 0.42 1.25 -0.88
CA LEU A 9 0.16 2.59 -0.36
C LEU A 9 0.36 2.53 1.15
N LEU A 10 1.19 3.42 1.68
CA LEU A 10 1.69 3.39 3.04
C LEU A 10 1.06 4.54 3.85
N PHE A 11 0.55 4.19 5.02
CA PHE A 11 -0.11 5.10 5.94
C PHE A 11 0.40 4.91 7.36
N LYS A 12 0.08 5.86 8.24
CA LYS A 12 0.05 5.65 9.68
C LYS A 12 -1.35 5.90 10.21
N ASP A 13 -1.71 5.13 11.25
CA ASP A 13 -2.88 5.45 12.06
C ASP A 13 -2.58 6.62 13.02
N GLU A 14 -3.60 7.11 13.74
CA GLU A 14 -3.45 8.19 14.72
C GLU A 14 -2.45 7.88 15.84
N ALA A 15 -2.27 6.60 16.18
CA ALA A 15 -1.27 6.15 17.15
C ALA A 15 0.16 6.07 16.56
N GLY A 16 0.33 6.39 15.27
CA GLY A 16 1.61 6.35 14.57
C GLY A 16 2.03 4.96 14.08
N SER A 17 1.16 3.96 14.20
CA SER A 17 1.43 2.59 13.75
C SER A 17 1.31 2.49 12.23
N ASN A 18 2.19 1.71 11.62
CA ASN A 18 2.20 1.56 10.16
C ASN A 18 0.99 0.76 9.67
N LYS A 19 0.30 1.30 8.67
CA LYS A 19 -0.77 0.62 7.93
C LYS A 19 -0.46 0.66 6.45
N LYS A 20 -1.03 -0.28 5.69
CA LYS A 20 -0.84 -0.31 4.24
C LYS A 20 -2.05 -0.83 3.52
N VAL A 21 -2.24 -0.33 2.29
CA VAL A 21 -3.15 -0.89 1.30
C VAL A 21 -2.30 -1.54 0.22
N THR A 22 -2.62 -2.78 -0.14
CA THR A 22 -1.89 -3.53 -1.18
C THR A 22 -2.80 -3.82 -2.36
N LEU A 23 -2.43 -3.28 -3.51
CA LEU A 23 -3.11 -3.51 -4.79
C LEU A 23 -2.29 -4.53 -5.58
N ARG A 24 -2.89 -5.69 -5.87
CA ARG A 24 -2.27 -6.72 -6.70
C ARG A 24 -2.43 -6.37 -8.17
N ASN A 25 -1.42 -6.71 -8.99
CA ASN A 25 -1.40 -6.43 -10.42
C ASN A 25 -1.70 -4.95 -10.75
N PRO A 26 -0.96 -3.99 -10.15
CA PRO A 26 -1.24 -2.59 -10.33
C PRO A 26 -0.92 -2.14 -11.77
N LYS A 27 -1.58 -1.06 -12.20
CA LYS A 27 -1.11 -0.29 -13.35
C LYS A 27 0.32 0.17 -13.09
N LEU A 28 1.19 -0.02 -14.06
CA LEU A 28 2.57 0.46 -14.01
C LEU A 28 2.67 1.90 -14.52
N GLY A 29 3.76 2.57 -14.13
CA GLY A 29 4.06 3.92 -14.61
C GLY A 29 3.28 5.03 -13.90
N LEU A 30 2.70 4.74 -12.73
CA LEU A 30 2.16 5.81 -11.87
C LEU A 30 3.24 6.83 -11.53
N THR A 31 2.88 8.09 -11.67
CA THR A 31 3.68 9.23 -11.24
C THR A 31 3.59 9.43 -9.73
N ALA A 32 4.55 10.15 -9.16
CA ALA A 32 4.50 10.53 -7.75
C ALA A 32 3.24 11.34 -7.40
N GLN A 33 2.78 12.20 -8.32
CA GLN A 33 1.59 13.03 -8.12
C GLN A 33 0.30 12.21 -8.08
N GLU A 34 0.15 11.23 -8.98
CA GLU A 34 -1.00 10.32 -8.97
C GLU A 34 -1.05 9.48 -7.69
N ALA A 35 0.11 8.98 -7.25
CA ALA A 35 0.21 8.22 -6.01
C ALA A 35 -0.12 9.07 -4.78
N GLN A 36 0.39 10.31 -4.72
CA GLN A 36 0.10 11.25 -3.64
C GLN A 36 -1.40 11.59 -3.59
N ALA A 37 -2.01 11.90 -4.73
CA ALA A 37 -3.44 12.21 -4.80
C ALA A 37 -4.31 11.03 -4.31
N ALA A 38 -3.91 9.79 -4.62
CA ALA A 38 -4.62 8.61 -4.12
C ALA A 38 -4.47 8.44 -2.59
N LEU A 39 -3.28 8.67 -2.04
CA LEU A 39 -3.04 8.63 -0.59
C LEU A 39 -3.89 9.69 0.13
N ASP A 40 -3.87 10.93 -0.36
CA ASP A 40 -4.60 12.04 0.23
C ASP A 40 -6.11 11.82 0.17
N ALA A 41 -6.62 11.26 -0.94
CA ALA A 41 -8.03 10.93 -1.08
C ALA A 41 -8.47 9.81 -0.09
N ILE A 42 -7.61 8.84 0.18
CA ILE A 42 -7.90 7.76 1.13
C ILE A 42 -7.89 8.29 2.57
N ALA A 43 -6.87 9.07 2.94
CA ALA A 43 -6.76 9.66 4.28
C ALA A 43 -7.90 10.66 4.55
N GLY A 44 -8.20 11.53 3.58
CA GLY A 44 -9.27 12.52 3.70
C GLY A 44 -10.69 11.95 3.61
N ALA A 45 -10.86 10.67 3.32
CA ALA A 45 -12.19 10.04 3.35
C ALA A 45 -12.67 9.81 4.78
N GLU A 46 -11.76 9.65 5.75
CA GLU A 46 -12.07 9.41 7.18
C GLU A 46 -13.06 8.26 7.44
N ILE A 47 -13.28 7.38 6.46
CA ILE A 47 -14.23 6.26 6.54
C ILE A 47 -13.61 4.99 7.13
N PHE A 48 -12.29 4.95 7.28
CA PHE A 48 -11.54 3.75 7.66
C PHE A 48 -11.07 3.83 9.11
N VAL A 49 -12.01 3.78 10.04
CA VAL A 49 -11.72 3.84 11.48
C VAL A 49 -11.68 2.44 12.10
N ASN A 50 -10.73 2.20 13.01
CA ASN A 50 -10.65 0.99 13.83
C ASN A 50 -10.67 1.35 15.33
N GLU A 51 -10.60 0.34 16.22
CA GLU A 51 -10.64 0.55 17.69
C GLU A 51 -9.55 1.52 18.22
N ASN A 52 -8.47 1.73 17.47
CA ASN A 52 -7.34 2.59 17.82
C ASN A 52 -7.34 3.94 17.07
N GLY A 53 -8.45 4.32 16.43
CA GLY A 53 -8.58 5.57 15.66
C GLY A 53 -8.58 5.36 14.15
N ASP A 54 -8.38 6.43 13.39
CA ASP A 54 -8.34 6.35 11.92
C ASP A 54 -7.16 5.48 11.47
N ALA A 55 -7.46 4.40 10.73
CA ALA A 55 -6.49 3.46 10.22
C ALA A 55 -5.57 4.09 9.16
N TYR A 56 -5.99 5.15 8.48
CA TYR A 56 -5.24 5.76 7.39
C TYR A 56 -5.03 7.27 7.58
N ALA A 57 -4.92 7.71 8.83
CA ALA A 57 -4.81 9.12 9.23
C ALA A 57 -3.69 9.92 8.52
N GLN A 58 -2.52 9.33 8.30
CA GLN A 58 -1.38 10.02 7.68
C GLN A 58 -0.87 9.28 6.44
N ALA A 59 -0.84 9.98 5.30
CA ALA A 59 -0.16 9.54 4.08
C ALA A 59 1.37 9.53 4.28
N VAL A 60 2.01 8.39 4.00
CA VAL A 60 3.48 8.23 4.15
C VAL A 60 4.18 8.06 2.81
N GLY A 61 3.58 7.33 1.88
CA GLY A 61 4.16 7.16 0.55
C GLY A 61 3.60 5.95 -0.21
N ALA A 62 4.14 5.71 -1.39
CA ALA A 62 3.74 4.60 -2.25
C ALA A 62 4.96 3.91 -2.86
N ARG A 63 4.88 2.59 -3.07
CA ARG A 63 5.95 1.82 -3.70
C ARG A 63 5.44 0.62 -4.48
N TYR A 64 6.12 0.29 -5.57
CA TYR A 64 5.96 -1.02 -6.21
C TYR A 64 6.81 -2.06 -5.48
N VAL A 65 6.22 -3.24 -5.27
CA VAL A 65 6.88 -4.40 -4.72
C VAL A 65 6.81 -5.52 -5.75
N ARG A 66 7.96 -5.88 -6.31
CA ARG A 66 8.11 -7.01 -7.22
C ARG A 66 8.78 -8.15 -6.47
N ARG A 67 8.20 -9.35 -6.57
CA ARG A 67 8.74 -10.55 -5.96
C ARG A 67 8.80 -11.66 -7.00
N THR A 68 9.97 -12.27 -7.12
CA THR A 68 10.20 -13.47 -7.92
C THR A 68 10.43 -14.64 -6.96
N VAL A 69 9.73 -15.74 -7.18
CA VAL A 69 9.86 -16.99 -6.41
C VAL A 69 10.34 -18.08 -7.35
N GLU A 70 11.46 -18.70 -6.99
CA GLU A 70 12.02 -19.86 -7.68
C GLU A 70 12.14 -21.00 -6.66
N ASP A 71 11.31 -22.02 -6.85
CA ASP A 71 11.39 -23.24 -6.06
C ASP A 71 12.56 -24.09 -6.53
N ILE A 72 13.52 -24.32 -5.62
CA ILE A 72 14.71 -25.14 -5.89
C ILE A 72 14.49 -26.63 -5.62
N TYR A 73 13.42 -26.96 -4.89
CA TYR A 73 12.99 -28.32 -4.58
C TYR A 73 11.55 -28.29 -4.05
N ALA A 74 10.72 -29.25 -4.46
CA ALA A 74 9.40 -29.53 -3.89
C ALA A 74 9.31 -31.03 -3.59
N ALA A 75 8.89 -31.39 -2.38
CA ALA A 75 8.73 -32.77 -1.91
C ALA A 75 7.35 -33.34 -2.26
#